data_AF-A0A7D7VSA6-F1
#
_entry.id   AF-A0A7D7VSA6-F1
#
_cell.length_a   1.000
_cell.length_b   1.000
_cell.length_c   1.000
_cell.angle_alpha   90.00
_cell.angle_beta   90.00
_cell.angle_gamma   90.00
#
_symmetry.space_group_name_H-M   'P 1'
#
loop_
_entity.id
_entity.type
_entity.pdbx_description
1 polymer ?
#
loop_
_entity_poly.entity_id
_entity_poly.type
_entity_poly.pdbx_seq_one_letter_code
_entity_poly.pdbx_strand_id
1 'polypeptide(L)'
;MKGNESDRLWINVYEGPQTSLPEANKLIGVIEISGKQVSRDIAKGSDLEITIMISESRDVTVSGYLNMSDQEFKNVFNPKERDTNITLLKGQVTELSSKLDEEIELATEKEDYETAGALSKVKKEMEAVEDEAESLTDDDVTDKRYQLEDKKRKIAQKIDSATKNKRLQKATDYYYETKAACEELIENSGNDHERKTFNDIVSQESAFMATKSPLKIQEKSDEFHSIIGQIRWRTPDFLKGIFGSLLNDQAKMNDQSQAKSLIDAGNFAIESQNWDRLREINFGLLDLLPRGSKEDITTKIGFGL
;
A
#
# COMPACT_ATOMS: atom_id res chain seq x y z
N MET A 1 -2.91 -13.32 -10.17
CA MET A 1 -3.98 -13.71 -11.11
C MET A 1 -3.48 -14.92 -11.86
N LYS A 2 -4.10 -16.10 -11.64
CA LYS A 2 -3.90 -17.23 -12.55
C LYS A 2 -4.84 -16.99 -13.72
N GLY A 3 -4.50 -17.41 -14.94
CA GLY A 3 -5.33 -17.33 -16.17
C GLY A 3 -6.74 -17.96 -16.08
N ASN A 4 -7.56 -17.49 -15.15
CA ASN A 4 -8.93 -17.88 -14.87
C ASN A 4 -9.81 -16.71 -15.29
N GLU A 5 -10.91 -16.99 -15.99
CA GLU A 5 -11.74 -15.96 -16.62
C GLU A 5 -12.40 -14.98 -15.62
N SER A 6 -12.42 -15.34 -14.34
CA SER A 6 -12.99 -14.56 -13.24
C SER A 6 -12.04 -13.54 -12.62
N ASP A 7 -10.72 -13.66 -12.85
CA ASP A 7 -9.74 -12.79 -12.20
C ASP A 7 -9.79 -11.40 -12.84
N ARG A 8 -10.00 -10.36 -12.02
CA ARG A 8 -10.05 -8.97 -12.45
C ARG A 8 -9.16 -8.11 -11.55
N LEU A 9 -8.37 -7.24 -12.17
CA LEU A 9 -7.64 -6.16 -11.51
C LEU A 9 -8.34 -4.84 -11.85
N TRP A 10 -8.67 -4.07 -10.82
CA TRP A 10 -9.37 -2.81 -10.95
C TRP A 10 -8.46 -1.65 -10.54
N ILE A 11 -8.31 -0.67 -11.43
CA ILE A 11 -7.63 0.59 -11.11
C ILE A 11 -8.70 1.67 -11.03
N ASN A 12 -9.03 2.07 -9.80
CA ASN A 12 -10.03 3.10 -9.53
C ASN A 12 -9.36 4.47 -9.45
N VAL A 13 -9.91 5.45 -10.16
CA VAL A 13 -9.36 6.81 -10.21
C VAL A 13 -10.35 7.78 -9.60
N TYR A 14 -9.94 8.47 -8.54
CA TYR A 14 -10.79 9.34 -7.74
C TYR A 14 -10.34 10.80 -7.80
N GLU A 15 -11.29 11.72 -7.76
CA GLU A 15 -11.11 13.17 -7.64
C GLU A 15 -11.56 13.63 -6.25
N GLY A 16 -10.66 14.23 -5.48
CA GLY A 16 -10.99 14.82 -4.19
C GLY A 16 -9.77 15.12 -3.32
N PRO A 17 -9.99 15.55 -2.07
CA PRO A 17 -8.91 15.80 -1.13
C PRO A 17 -8.08 14.54 -0.87
N GLN A 18 -6.75 14.65 -0.94
CA GLN A 18 -5.83 13.56 -0.63
C GLN A 18 -5.89 13.07 0.81
N THR A 19 -6.47 13.87 1.72
CA THR A 19 -6.59 13.55 3.15
C THR A 19 -7.82 12.70 3.48
N SER A 20 -8.74 12.56 2.53
CA SER A 20 -9.97 11.79 2.72
C SER A 20 -9.79 10.36 2.25
N LEU A 21 -10.61 9.45 2.77
CA LEU A 21 -10.69 8.08 2.26
C LEU A 21 -10.94 8.09 0.74
N PRO A 22 -10.27 7.24 -0.05
CA PRO A 22 -10.52 7.13 -1.49
C PRO A 22 -12.02 6.96 -1.82
N GLU A 23 -12.73 6.15 -1.04
CA GLU A 23 -14.16 5.87 -1.21
C GLU A 23 -15.06 7.07 -0.91
N ALA A 24 -14.55 8.09 -0.21
CA ALA A 24 -15.26 9.34 0.07
C ALA A 24 -15.12 10.36 -1.07
N ASN A 25 -14.18 10.14 -1.98
CA ASN A 25 -13.91 10.99 -3.14
C ASN A 25 -14.78 10.61 -4.34
N LYS A 26 -14.85 11.51 -5.34
CA LYS A 26 -15.67 11.30 -6.54
C LYS A 26 -14.93 10.33 -7.48
N LEU A 27 -15.57 9.22 -7.86
CA LEU A 27 -15.02 8.33 -8.88
C LEU A 27 -15.01 9.04 -10.25
N ILE A 28 -13.84 9.14 -10.88
CA ILE A 28 -13.66 9.66 -12.25
C ILE A 28 -13.81 8.53 -13.26
N GLY A 29 -13.25 7.35 -12.93
CA GLY A 29 -13.20 6.24 -13.86
C GLY A 29 -12.54 5.01 -13.28
N VAL A 30 -12.70 3.92 -14.03
CA VAL A 30 -12.18 2.61 -13.66
C VAL A 30 -11.51 1.99 -14.88
N ILE A 31 -10.31 1.45 -14.70
CA ILE A 31 -9.69 0.55 -15.67
C ILE A 31 -9.89 -0.88 -15.15
N GLU A 32 -10.59 -1.68 -15.92
CA GLU A 32 -10.70 -3.12 -15.70
C GLU A 32 -9.64 -3.84 -16.53
N ILE A 33 -8.79 -4.61 -15.86
CA ILE A 33 -7.84 -5.53 -16.49
C ILE A 33 -8.30 -6.94 -16.13
N SER A 34 -8.93 -7.61 -17.09
CA SER A 34 -9.36 -9.00 -16.94
C SER A 34 -8.19 -9.96 -17.20
N GLY A 35 -8.21 -11.13 -16.55
CA GLY A 35 -7.20 -12.18 -16.77
C GLY A 35 -7.07 -12.64 -18.23
N LYS A 36 -8.10 -12.42 -19.07
CA LYS A 36 -8.07 -12.69 -20.53
C LYS A 36 -7.19 -11.72 -21.30
N GLN A 37 -7.03 -10.50 -20.80
CA GLN A 37 -6.27 -9.46 -21.48
C GLN A 37 -4.78 -9.53 -21.15
N VAL A 38 -4.40 -10.28 -20.11
CA VAL A 38 -3.00 -10.39 -19.69
C VAL A 38 -2.33 -11.54 -20.44
N SER A 39 -1.17 -11.26 -21.03
CA SER A 39 -0.40 -12.25 -21.81
C SER A 39 0.29 -13.30 -20.93
N ARG A 40 0.44 -13.04 -19.63
CA ARG A 40 1.13 -13.87 -18.64
C ARG A 40 0.48 -13.74 -17.26
N ASP A 41 0.69 -14.73 -16.40
CA ASP A 41 0.23 -14.68 -15.02
C ASP A 41 0.87 -13.50 -14.25
N ILE A 42 0.04 -12.75 -13.53
CA ILE A 42 0.48 -11.64 -12.66
C ILE A 42 0.66 -12.20 -11.25
N ALA A 43 1.90 -12.20 -10.75
CA ALA A 43 2.19 -12.55 -9.37
C ALA A 43 1.85 -11.38 -8.43
N LYS A 44 1.49 -11.68 -7.18
CA LYS A 44 1.45 -10.65 -6.12
C LYS A 44 2.86 -10.05 -5.98
N GLY A 45 2.96 -8.72 -5.90
CA GLY A 45 4.25 -8.01 -5.92
C GLY A 45 4.79 -7.71 -7.33
N SER A 46 3.96 -7.81 -8.37
CA SER A 46 4.37 -7.35 -9.71
C SER A 46 4.26 -5.84 -9.82
N ASP A 47 5.28 -5.20 -10.40
CA ASP A 47 5.28 -3.77 -10.63
C ASP A 47 4.23 -3.36 -11.68
N LEU A 48 3.42 -2.37 -11.31
CA LEU A 48 2.47 -1.69 -12.18
C LEU A 48 2.84 -0.20 -12.20
N GLU A 49 3.25 0.31 -13.35
CA GLU A 49 3.53 1.72 -13.55
C GLU A 49 2.24 2.44 -13.95
N ILE A 50 1.84 3.46 -13.19
CA ILE A 50 0.61 4.22 -13.47
C ILE A 50 0.99 5.63 -13.94
N THR A 51 0.59 5.97 -15.16
CA THR A 51 0.71 7.32 -15.71
C THR A 51 -0.65 7.99 -15.78
N ILE A 52 -0.77 9.18 -15.20
CA ILE A 52 -1.99 9.99 -15.23
C ILE A 52 -1.67 11.30 -15.96
N MET A 53 -2.43 11.62 -17.00
CA MET A 53 -2.35 12.87 -17.75
C MET A 53 -3.69 13.59 -17.72
N ILE A 54 -3.68 14.92 -17.57
CA ILE A 54 -4.89 15.74 -17.60
C ILE A 54 -4.76 16.72 -18.76
N SER A 55 -5.74 16.71 -19.66
CA SER A 55 -5.78 17.65 -20.79
C SER A 55 -6.29 19.04 -20.38
N GLU A 56 -6.11 20.05 -21.23
CA GLU A 56 -6.70 21.39 -21.03
C GLU A 56 -8.24 21.35 -20.91
N SER A 57 -8.87 20.38 -21.57
CA SER A 57 -10.32 20.14 -21.50
C SER A 57 -10.76 19.40 -20.23
N ARG A 58 -9.81 19.10 -19.33
CA ARG A 58 -9.95 18.29 -18.10
C ARG A 58 -10.24 16.81 -18.32
N ASP A 59 -10.08 16.30 -19.53
CA ASP A 59 -10.12 14.86 -19.75
C ASP A 59 -8.91 14.20 -19.09
N VAL A 60 -9.15 13.15 -18.31
CA VAL A 60 -8.14 12.43 -17.54
C VAL A 60 -7.77 11.16 -18.28
N THR A 61 -6.55 11.09 -18.79
CA THR A 61 -5.99 9.89 -19.41
C THR A 61 -5.18 9.12 -18.38
N VAL A 62 -5.47 7.84 -18.22
CA VAL A 62 -4.79 6.97 -17.26
C VAL A 62 -4.27 5.78 -18.03
N SER A 63 -2.98 5.48 -17.89
CA SER A 63 -2.37 4.27 -18.39
C SER A 63 -1.70 3.48 -17.27
N GLY A 64 -1.96 2.18 -17.23
CA GLY A 64 -1.28 1.21 -16.38
C GLY A 64 -0.38 0.33 -17.24
N TYR A 65 0.92 0.37 -17.02
CA TYR A 65 1.91 -0.47 -17.71
C TYR A 65 2.38 -1.58 -16.79
N LEU A 66 2.17 -2.83 -17.22
CA LEU A 66 2.59 -4.03 -16.51
C LEU A 66 3.95 -4.49 -17.03
N ASN A 67 5.00 -4.25 -16.22
CA ASN A 67 6.39 -4.56 -16.57
C ASN A 67 6.63 -6.05 -16.89
N MET A 68 5.91 -6.95 -16.21
CA MET A 68 6.12 -8.39 -16.32
C MET A 68 5.54 -8.99 -17.61
N SER A 69 4.47 -8.39 -18.13
CA SER A 69 3.79 -8.83 -19.35
C SER A 69 4.08 -7.95 -20.56
N ASP A 70 4.76 -6.81 -20.38
CA ASP A 70 5.02 -5.78 -21.40
C ASP A 70 3.70 -5.34 -22.06
N GLN A 71 2.73 -4.95 -21.22
CA GLN A 71 1.40 -4.57 -21.66
C GLN A 71 0.97 -3.24 -21.04
N GLU A 72 0.47 -2.35 -21.89
CA GLU A 72 -0.13 -1.08 -21.47
C GLU A 72 -1.65 -1.15 -21.58
N PHE A 73 -2.33 -0.75 -20.51
CA PHE A 73 -3.78 -0.59 -20.43
C PHE A 73 -4.09 0.89 -20.29
N LYS A 74 -4.62 1.51 -21.33
CA LYS A 74 -4.89 2.94 -21.38
C LYS A 74 -6.39 3.20 -21.49
N ASN A 75 -6.89 4.15 -20.70
CA ASN A 75 -8.25 4.65 -20.81
C ASN A 75 -8.29 6.17 -20.68
N VAL A 76 -9.28 6.80 -21.30
CA VAL A 76 -9.51 8.25 -21.23
C VAL A 76 -10.88 8.47 -20.61
N PHE A 77 -10.91 9.22 -19.51
CA PHE A 77 -12.11 9.49 -18.73
C PHE A 77 -12.52 10.95 -18.89
N ASN A 78 -13.78 11.16 -19.25
CA ASN A 78 -14.40 12.47 -19.20
C ASN A 78 -15.03 12.67 -17.81
N PRO A 79 -14.65 13.68 -17.02
CA PRO A 79 -15.21 13.89 -15.68
C PRO A 79 -16.73 14.14 -15.63
N LYS A 80 -17.37 14.40 -16.79
CA LYS A 80 -18.81 14.59 -16.95
C LYS A 80 -19.57 13.29 -17.18
N GLU A 81 -18.92 12.26 -17.70
CA GLU A 81 -19.53 10.97 -17.95
C GLU A 81 -19.37 10.10 -16.71
N ARG A 82 -20.47 9.56 -16.18
CA ARG A 82 -20.45 8.62 -15.06
C ARG A 82 -20.49 7.21 -15.63
N ASP A 83 -19.39 6.50 -15.51
CA ASP A 83 -19.39 5.04 -15.67
C ASP A 83 -19.43 4.40 -14.29
N THR A 84 -20.34 3.47 -14.08
CA THR A 84 -20.51 2.77 -12.80
C THR A 84 -20.83 1.32 -13.09
N ASN A 85 -19.80 0.50 -13.00
CA ASN A 85 -19.91 -0.95 -13.13
C ASN A 85 -20.62 -1.52 -11.89
N ILE A 86 -21.73 -2.22 -12.08
CA ILE A 86 -22.57 -2.75 -10.99
C ILE A 86 -21.84 -3.82 -10.19
N THR A 87 -21.10 -4.71 -10.86
CA THR A 87 -20.29 -5.75 -10.21
C THR A 87 -19.24 -5.14 -9.29
N LEU A 88 -18.53 -4.10 -9.77
CA LEU A 88 -17.57 -3.37 -8.94
C LEU A 88 -18.26 -2.66 -7.78
N LEU A 89 -19.40 -2.01 -8.04
CA LEU A 89 -20.13 -1.27 -7.00
C LEU A 89 -20.58 -2.19 -5.87
N LYS A 90 -21.13 -3.38 -6.19
CA LYS A 90 -21.48 -4.40 -5.18
C LYS A 90 -20.26 -4.78 -4.34
N GLY A 91 -19.14 -5.11 -4.99
CA GLY A 91 -17.90 -5.44 -4.28
C GLY A 91 -17.41 -4.33 -3.37
N GLN A 92 -17.45 -3.07 -3.85
CA GLN A 92 -17.06 -1.90 -3.05
C GLN A 92 -18.00 -1.65 -1.86
N VAL A 93 -19.30 -1.91 -2.02
CA VAL A 93 -20.28 -1.81 -0.94
C VAL A 93 -19.97 -2.87 0.13
N THR A 94 -19.80 -4.14 -0.24
CA THR A 94 -19.44 -5.20 0.71
C THR A 94 -18.11 -4.91 1.40
N GLU A 95 -17.09 -4.46 0.66
CA GLU A 95 -15.78 -4.10 1.24
C GLU A 95 -15.90 -2.95 2.24
N LEU A 96 -16.66 -1.90 1.90
CA LEU A 96 -16.88 -0.76 2.80
C LEU A 96 -17.67 -1.18 4.04
N SER A 97 -18.63 -2.11 3.91
CA SER A 97 -19.40 -2.69 5.02
C SER A 97 -18.48 -3.44 5.99
N SER A 98 -17.61 -4.31 5.45
CA SER A 98 -16.60 -5.04 6.24
C SER A 98 -15.64 -4.10 6.98
N LYS A 99 -15.09 -3.08 6.28
CA LYS A 99 -14.20 -2.09 6.91
C LYS A 99 -14.91 -1.30 8.01
N LEU A 100 -16.19 -0.98 7.83
CA LEU A 100 -16.98 -0.29 8.85
C LEU A 100 -17.15 -1.14 10.11
N ASP A 101 -17.38 -2.44 9.96
CA ASP A 101 -17.50 -3.37 11.08
C ASP A 101 -16.20 -3.52 11.86
N GLU A 102 -15.08 -3.68 11.17
CA GLU A 102 -13.74 -3.70 11.77
C GLU A 102 -13.46 -2.39 12.54
N GLU A 103 -13.81 -1.23 11.96
CA GLU A 103 -13.62 0.06 12.62
C GLU A 103 -14.49 0.23 13.87
N ILE A 104 -15.72 -0.30 13.88
CA ILE A 104 -16.61 -0.31 15.05
C ILE A 104 -16.05 -1.21 16.15
N GLU A 105 -15.60 -2.41 15.80
CA GLU A 105 -15.01 -3.36 16.74
C GLU A 105 -13.76 -2.75 17.40
N LEU A 106 -12.84 -2.24 16.59
CA LEU A 106 -11.62 -1.56 17.08
C LEU A 106 -11.92 -0.33 17.93
N ALA A 107 -12.95 0.45 17.60
CA ALA A 107 -13.36 1.60 18.42
C ALA A 107 -13.92 1.13 19.77
N THR A 108 -14.67 0.03 19.79
CA THR A 108 -15.25 -0.54 21.00
C THR A 108 -14.18 -1.13 21.92
N GLU A 109 -13.20 -1.86 21.36
CA GLU A 109 -12.06 -2.41 22.09
C GLU A 109 -11.20 -1.32 22.73
N LYS A 110 -11.09 -0.17 22.08
CA LYS A 110 -10.34 1.00 22.58
C LYS A 110 -11.16 1.92 23.48
N GLU A 111 -12.39 1.51 23.84
CA GLU A 111 -13.32 2.30 24.65
C GLU A 111 -13.65 3.68 24.04
N ASP A 112 -13.47 3.85 22.73
CA ASP A 112 -13.86 5.05 21.98
C ASP A 112 -15.36 4.96 21.62
N TYR A 113 -16.19 5.06 22.65
CA TYR A 113 -17.64 4.92 22.53
C TYR A 113 -18.29 6.04 21.70
N GLU A 114 -17.66 7.20 21.59
CA GLU A 114 -18.14 8.30 20.73
C GLU A 114 -18.04 7.91 19.26
N THR A 115 -16.85 7.48 18.81
CA THR A 115 -16.63 7.01 17.44
C THR A 115 -17.43 5.75 17.16
N ALA A 116 -17.44 4.77 18.07
CA ALA A 116 -18.22 3.55 17.91
C ALA A 116 -19.72 3.84 17.77
N GLY A 117 -20.25 4.78 18.57
CA GLY A 117 -21.65 5.20 18.48
C GLY A 117 -21.98 5.95 17.18
N ALA A 118 -21.07 6.77 16.67
CA ALA A 118 -21.22 7.43 15.37
C ALA A 118 -21.20 6.42 14.22
N LEU A 119 -20.22 5.51 14.20
CA LEU A 119 -20.09 4.47 13.18
C LEU A 119 -21.25 3.46 13.20
N SER A 120 -21.76 3.11 14.38
CA SER A 120 -22.94 2.22 14.51
C SER A 120 -24.21 2.80 13.88
N LYS A 121 -24.36 4.13 13.85
CA LYS A 121 -25.47 4.78 13.12
C LYS A 121 -25.26 4.68 11.62
N VAL A 122 -24.02 4.86 11.16
CA VAL A 122 -23.65 4.73 9.75
C VAL A 122 -23.82 3.28 9.28
N LYS A 123 -23.56 2.29 10.14
CA LYS A 123 -23.77 0.86 9.84
C LYS A 123 -25.19 0.56 9.40
N LYS A 124 -26.20 1.11 10.07
CA LYS A 124 -27.61 0.94 9.68
C LYS A 124 -27.93 1.51 8.30
N GLU A 125 -27.30 2.63 7.94
CA GLU A 125 -27.43 3.19 6.59
C GLU A 125 -26.71 2.32 5.55
N MET A 126 -25.59 1.71 5.95
CA MET A 126 -24.80 0.82 5.11
C MET A 126 -25.52 -0.49 4.81
N GLU A 127 -26.15 -1.10 5.82
CA GLU A 127 -27.01 -2.30 5.65
C GLU A 127 -28.11 -2.04 4.61
N ALA A 128 -28.78 -0.89 4.67
CA ALA A 128 -29.79 -0.52 3.69
C ALA A 128 -29.22 -0.33 2.27
N VAL A 129 -27.98 0.16 2.15
CA VAL A 129 -27.27 0.30 0.86
C VAL A 129 -26.82 -1.06 0.34
N GLU A 130 -26.44 -1.99 1.22
CA GLU A 130 -26.06 -3.35 0.87
C GLU A 130 -27.25 -4.14 0.33
N ASP A 131 -28.40 -4.08 1.01
CA ASP A 131 -29.66 -4.66 0.53
C ASP A 131 -30.07 -4.12 -0.86
N GLU A 132 -29.95 -2.80 -1.04
CA GLU A 132 -30.28 -2.12 -2.30
C GLU A 132 -29.28 -2.52 -3.40
N ALA A 133 -28.00 -2.71 -3.07
CA ALA A 133 -26.96 -3.19 -3.98
C ALA A 133 -27.22 -4.62 -4.44
N GLU A 134 -27.57 -5.54 -3.54
CA GLU A 134 -27.89 -6.93 -3.88
C GLU A 134 -29.09 -7.03 -4.83
N SER A 135 -30.06 -6.12 -4.68
CA SER A 135 -31.25 -6.07 -5.51
C SER A 135 -31.02 -5.62 -6.96
N LEU A 136 -29.84 -5.04 -7.27
CA LEU A 136 -29.49 -4.61 -8.62
C LEU A 136 -29.11 -5.82 -9.49
N THR A 137 -29.61 -5.84 -10.72
CA THR A 137 -29.15 -6.79 -11.75
C THR A 137 -28.04 -6.16 -12.58
N ASP A 138 -27.15 -6.98 -13.14
CA ASP A 138 -25.98 -6.46 -13.89
C ASP A 138 -26.37 -5.75 -15.20
N ASP A 139 -27.59 -5.97 -15.69
CA ASP A 139 -28.21 -5.32 -16.85
C ASP A 139 -29.07 -4.10 -16.48
N ASP A 140 -29.07 -3.68 -15.21
CA ASP A 140 -29.85 -2.54 -14.75
C ASP A 140 -29.30 -1.21 -15.33
N VAL A 141 -29.95 -0.75 -16.40
CA VAL A 141 -29.69 0.53 -17.08
C VAL A 141 -30.34 1.73 -16.39
N THR A 142 -30.99 1.54 -15.24
CA THR A 142 -31.63 2.65 -14.52
C THR A 142 -30.63 3.52 -13.76
N ASP A 143 -31.06 4.73 -13.41
CA ASP A 143 -30.27 5.66 -12.60
C ASP A 143 -29.99 5.16 -11.18
N LYS A 144 -30.58 4.02 -10.77
CA LYS A 144 -30.39 3.43 -9.44
C LYS A 144 -28.92 3.16 -9.12
N ARG A 145 -28.12 2.69 -10.09
CA ARG A 145 -26.69 2.46 -9.90
C ARG A 145 -25.93 3.73 -9.48
N TYR A 146 -26.31 4.87 -10.08
CA TYR A 146 -25.69 6.16 -9.76
C TYR A 146 -26.15 6.69 -8.40
N GLN A 147 -27.43 6.49 -8.07
CA GLN A 147 -27.95 6.84 -6.74
C GLN A 147 -27.27 6.02 -5.65
N LEU A 148 -27.03 4.74 -5.90
CA LEU A 148 -26.35 3.85 -4.97
C LEU A 148 -24.87 4.22 -4.79
N GLU A 149 -24.16 4.56 -5.87
CA GLU A 149 -22.80 5.11 -5.78
C GLU A 149 -22.77 6.39 -4.93
N ASP A 150 -23.71 7.32 -5.18
CA ASP A 150 -23.79 8.56 -4.41
C ASP A 150 -24.11 8.31 -2.92
N LYS A 151 -24.95 7.30 -2.61
CA LYS A 151 -25.23 6.87 -1.22
C LYS A 151 -23.98 6.27 -0.57
N LYS A 152 -23.30 5.33 -1.26
CA LYS A 152 -22.02 4.74 -0.81
C LYS A 152 -21.00 5.83 -0.50
N ARG A 153 -20.81 6.79 -1.40
CA ARG A 153 -19.88 7.90 -1.21
C ARG A 153 -20.23 8.75 0.01
N LYS A 154 -21.52 9.05 0.23
CA LYS A 154 -21.97 9.77 1.44
C LYS A 154 -21.69 8.99 2.72
N ILE A 155 -21.88 7.68 2.72
CA ILE A 155 -21.53 6.82 3.84
C ILE A 155 -20.02 6.87 4.09
N ALA A 156 -19.20 6.69 3.05
CA ALA A 156 -17.75 6.79 3.15
C ALA A 156 -17.30 8.16 3.70
N GLN A 157 -17.96 9.26 3.34
CA GLN A 157 -17.70 10.60 3.90
C GLN A 157 -18.04 10.70 5.40
N LYS A 158 -19.11 10.04 5.85
CA LYS A 158 -19.46 9.97 7.28
C LYS A 158 -18.41 9.16 8.05
N ILE A 159 -17.97 8.03 7.50
CA ILE A 159 -16.89 7.21 8.06
C ILE A 159 -15.59 8.02 8.13
N ASP A 160 -15.20 8.67 7.03
CA ASP A 160 -14.01 9.54 6.94
C ASP A 160 -14.02 10.60 8.05
N SER A 161 -15.17 11.25 8.25
CA SER A 161 -15.34 12.28 9.28
C SER A 161 -15.25 11.71 10.70
N ALA A 162 -15.92 10.60 10.98
CA ALA A 162 -15.93 9.97 12.31
C ALA A 162 -14.54 9.44 12.69
N THR A 163 -13.76 8.94 11.73
CA THR A 163 -12.44 8.32 11.96
C THR A 163 -11.27 9.29 11.80
N LYS A 164 -11.51 10.56 11.45
CA LYS A 164 -10.45 11.52 11.12
C LYS A 164 -9.44 11.73 12.27
N ASN A 165 -9.95 11.91 13.48
CA ASN A 165 -9.11 12.13 14.66
C ASN A 165 -8.29 10.88 15.00
N LYS A 166 -8.92 9.69 14.97
CA LYS A 166 -8.25 8.40 15.18
C LYS A 166 -7.10 8.18 14.20
N ARG A 167 -7.33 8.44 12.90
CA ARG A 167 -6.28 8.31 11.87
C ARG A 167 -5.14 9.29 12.10
N LEU A 168 -5.45 10.53 12.48
CA LEU A 168 -4.43 11.52 12.83
C LEU A 168 -3.60 11.08 14.03
N GLN A 169 -4.25 10.56 15.07
CA GLN A 169 -3.55 10.06 16.24
C GLN A 169 -2.66 8.87 15.90
N LYS A 170 -3.18 7.86 15.18
CA LYS A 170 -2.38 6.72 14.73
C LYS A 170 -1.14 7.13 13.92
N ALA A 171 -1.29 8.08 12.99
CA ALA A 171 -0.17 8.60 12.22
C ALA A 171 0.85 9.34 13.10
N THR A 172 0.37 10.08 14.10
CA THR A 172 1.21 10.80 15.07
C THR A 172 1.99 9.86 15.97
N ASP A 173 1.32 8.83 16.51
CA ASP A 173 1.94 7.81 17.35
C ASP A 173 3.03 7.05 16.56
N TYR A 174 2.67 6.59 15.34
CA TYR A 174 3.62 5.94 14.43
C TYR A 174 4.83 6.81 14.10
N TYR A 175 4.61 8.12 13.91
CA TYR A 175 5.70 9.07 13.69
C TYR A 175 6.66 9.14 14.88
N TYR A 176 6.15 9.30 16.09
CA TYR A 176 7.01 9.41 17.28
C TYR A 176 7.73 8.09 17.60
N GLU A 177 7.06 6.96 17.45
CA GLU A 177 7.68 5.63 17.59
C GLU A 177 8.81 5.44 16.59
N THR A 178 8.56 5.74 15.32
CA THR A 178 9.57 5.61 14.25
C THR A 178 10.72 6.59 14.45
N LYS A 179 10.43 7.84 14.81
CA LYS A 179 11.43 8.87 15.10
C LYS A 179 12.37 8.40 16.21
N ALA A 180 11.84 7.91 17.33
CA ALA A 180 12.64 7.43 18.45
C ALA A 180 13.52 6.25 18.06
N ALA A 181 12.97 5.27 17.32
CA ALA A 181 13.74 4.14 16.81
C ALA A 181 14.84 4.57 15.83
N CYS A 182 14.57 5.57 14.98
CA CYS A 182 15.54 6.12 14.04
C CYS A 182 16.66 6.86 14.78
N GLU A 183 16.32 7.65 15.80
CA GLU A 183 17.28 8.41 16.62
C GLU A 183 18.26 7.47 17.33
N GLU A 184 17.75 6.45 18.02
CA GLU A 184 18.57 5.43 18.70
C GLU A 184 19.52 4.72 17.71
N LEU A 185 19.02 4.36 16.54
CA LEU A 185 19.83 3.67 15.53
C LEU A 185 20.90 4.59 14.93
N ILE A 186 20.58 5.86 14.71
CA ILE A 186 21.53 6.87 14.24
C ILE A 186 22.63 7.11 15.27
N GLU A 187 22.30 7.19 16.55
CA GLU A 187 23.29 7.35 17.61
C GLU A 187 24.33 6.23 17.61
N ASN A 188 23.86 4.99 17.44
CA ASN A 188 24.70 3.79 17.48
C ASN A 188 25.45 3.48 16.18
N SER A 189 24.87 3.78 15.01
CA SER A 189 25.38 3.29 13.71
C SER A 189 25.15 4.22 12.52
N GLY A 190 24.67 5.44 12.77
CA GLY A 190 24.41 6.46 11.75
C GLY A 190 25.64 7.28 11.36
N ASN A 191 25.70 7.71 10.10
CA ASN A 191 26.71 8.61 9.57
C ASN A 191 26.25 10.08 9.56
N ASP A 192 27.13 11.00 9.17
CA ASP A 192 26.84 12.44 9.12
C ASP A 192 25.70 12.82 8.17
N HIS A 193 25.55 12.09 7.05
CA HIS A 193 24.49 12.33 6.08
C HIS A 193 23.12 11.98 6.66
N GLU A 194 22.98 10.81 7.29
CA GLU A 194 21.74 10.36 7.93
C GLU A 194 21.36 11.23 9.13
N ARG A 195 22.35 11.62 9.95
CA ARG A 195 22.15 12.60 11.04
C ARG A 195 21.61 13.92 10.50
N LYS A 196 22.17 14.41 9.39
CA LYS A 196 21.70 15.64 8.75
C LYS A 196 20.26 15.48 8.24
N THR A 197 19.97 14.44 7.47
CA THR A 197 18.63 14.18 6.93
C THR A 197 17.58 14.05 8.05
N PHE A 198 17.90 13.32 9.11
CA PHE A 198 17.04 13.20 10.29
C PHE A 198 16.75 14.57 10.93
N ASN A 199 17.79 15.37 11.18
CA ASN A 199 17.65 16.70 11.76
C ASN A 199 16.84 17.65 10.85
N ASP A 200 17.02 17.56 9.53
CA ASP A 200 16.27 18.36 8.55
C ASP A 200 14.77 18.03 8.61
N ILE A 201 14.39 16.76 8.80
CA ILE A 201 12.99 16.34 9.01
C ILE A 201 12.46 16.87 10.35
N VAL A 202 13.20 16.64 11.44
CA VAL A 202 12.79 17.08 12.79
C VAL A 202 12.64 18.59 12.88
N SER A 203 13.47 19.37 12.17
CA SER A 203 13.35 20.83 12.13
C SER A 203 12.02 21.31 11.54
N GLN A 204 11.39 20.50 10.69
CA GLN A 204 10.10 20.78 10.04
C GLN A 204 8.90 20.20 10.81
N GLU A 205 9.14 19.50 11.92
CA GLU A 205 8.11 18.77 12.70
C GLU A 205 6.91 19.63 13.05
N SER A 206 7.16 20.80 13.63
CA SER A 206 6.10 21.74 13.99
C SER A 206 5.24 22.16 12.78
N ALA A 207 5.86 22.34 11.61
CA ALA A 207 5.19 22.82 10.41
C ALA A 207 4.27 21.76 9.79
N PHE A 208 4.72 20.50 9.70
CA PHE A 208 3.85 19.45 9.15
C PHE A 208 2.83 18.94 10.16
N MET A 209 3.15 18.89 11.46
CA MET A 209 2.19 18.52 12.51
C MET A 209 1.03 19.53 12.59
N ALA A 210 1.31 20.82 12.39
CA ALA A 210 0.28 21.85 12.35
C ALA A 210 -0.77 21.65 11.23
N THR A 211 -0.43 20.92 10.17
CA THR A 211 -1.36 20.63 9.07
C THR A 211 -2.49 19.67 9.46
N LYS A 212 -2.32 18.91 10.56
CA LYS A 212 -3.26 17.86 11.00
C LYS A 212 -3.63 16.89 9.87
N SER A 213 -2.68 16.63 8.97
CA SER A 213 -2.83 15.71 7.85
C SER A 213 -2.18 14.37 8.21
N PRO A 214 -2.96 13.29 8.41
CA PRO A 214 -2.39 11.97 8.72
C PRO A 214 -1.40 11.51 7.64
N LEU A 215 -1.74 11.73 6.37
CA LEU A 215 -0.92 11.36 5.23
C LEU A 215 0.43 12.08 5.24
N LYS A 216 0.44 13.39 5.48
CA LYS A 216 1.70 14.17 5.53
C LYS A 216 2.60 13.76 6.69
N ILE A 217 2.01 13.38 7.82
CA ILE A 217 2.76 12.88 8.98
C ILE A 217 3.35 11.50 8.65
N GLN A 218 2.57 10.63 8.02
CA GLN A 218 3.01 9.30 7.61
C GLN A 218 4.15 9.37 6.58
N GLU A 219 4.08 10.25 5.58
CA GLU A 219 5.19 10.48 4.62
C GLU A 219 6.51 10.78 5.35
N LYS A 220 6.47 11.57 6.43
CA LYS A 220 7.65 11.86 7.25
C LYS A 220 8.11 10.68 8.10
N SER A 221 7.20 9.85 8.58
CA SER A 221 7.54 8.57 9.21
C SER A 221 8.22 7.61 8.22
N ASP A 222 7.77 7.58 6.96
CA ASP A 222 8.34 6.72 5.92
C ASP A 222 9.76 7.18 5.53
N GLU A 223 10.01 8.49 5.54
CA GLU A 223 11.37 9.04 5.40
C GLU A 223 12.31 8.54 6.50
N PHE A 224 11.85 8.46 7.77
CA PHE A 224 12.63 7.84 8.85
C PHE A 224 12.83 6.33 8.65
N HIS A 225 11.81 5.61 8.20
CA HIS A 225 11.96 4.18 7.86
C HIS A 225 13.01 3.95 6.77
N SER A 226 13.08 4.83 5.78
CA SER A 226 14.12 4.77 4.76
C SER A 226 15.53 4.91 5.35
N ILE A 227 15.72 5.85 6.28
CA ILE A 227 17.00 6.03 7.00
C ILE A 227 17.32 4.78 7.83
N ILE A 228 16.36 4.29 8.61
CA ILE A 228 16.52 3.06 9.41
C ILE A 228 16.98 1.91 8.51
N GLY A 229 16.33 1.76 7.36
CA GLY A 229 16.66 0.73 6.39
C GLY A 229 18.10 0.84 5.87
N GLN A 230 18.53 2.03 5.47
CA GLN A 230 19.89 2.29 5.01
C GLN A 230 20.94 1.93 6.07
N ILE A 231 20.69 2.28 7.34
CA ILE A 231 21.60 1.96 8.44
C ILE A 231 21.66 0.45 8.68
N ARG A 232 20.49 -0.23 8.73
CA ARG A 232 20.40 -1.68 8.92
C ARG A 232 21.19 -2.47 7.88
N TRP A 233 21.20 -2.04 6.62
CA TRP A 233 22.01 -2.67 5.57
C TRP A 233 23.53 -2.57 5.75
N ARG A 234 24.00 -1.89 6.81
CA ARG A 234 25.41 -1.84 7.22
C ARG A 234 25.67 -2.49 8.57
N THR A 235 24.64 -2.95 9.29
CA THR A 235 24.84 -3.56 10.60
C THR A 235 25.08 -5.07 10.48
N PRO A 236 26.05 -5.64 11.21
CA PRO A 236 26.40 -7.05 11.11
C PRO A 236 25.23 -7.99 11.41
N ASP A 237 24.44 -7.70 12.44
CA ASP A 237 23.34 -8.56 12.88
C ASP A 237 22.23 -8.66 11.83
N PHE A 238 21.92 -7.52 11.19
CA PHE A 238 20.94 -7.50 10.11
C PHE A 238 21.44 -8.28 8.89
N LEU A 239 22.70 -8.06 8.47
CA LEU A 239 23.28 -8.77 7.33
C LEU A 239 23.34 -10.29 7.54
N LYS A 240 23.66 -10.74 8.76
CA LYS A 240 23.61 -12.16 9.14
C LYS A 240 22.18 -12.70 9.12
N GLY A 241 21.21 -11.91 9.61
CA GLY A 241 19.79 -12.28 9.59
C GLY A 241 19.27 -12.48 8.16
N ILE A 242 19.55 -11.54 7.26
CA ILE A 242 19.24 -11.65 5.82
C ILE A 242 19.88 -12.92 5.24
N PHE A 243 21.19 -13.10 5.45
CA PHE A 243 21.91 -14.26 4.94
C PHE A 243 21.29 -15.58 5.42
N GLY A 244 21.00 -15.69 6.72
CA GLY A 244 20.34 -16.87 7.30
C GLY A 244 18.97 -17.16 6.69
N SER A 245 18.16 -16.13 6.41
CA SER A 245 16.88 -16.31 5.72
C SER A 245 17.08 -16.79 4.28
N LEU A 246 18.08 -16.26 3.58
CA LEU A 246 18.40 -16.66 2.21
C LEU A 246 18.88 -18.12 2.11
N LEU A 247 19.57 -18.62 3.14
CA LEU A 247 19.92 -20.04 3.23
C LEU A 247 18.68 -20.93 3.30
N ASN A 248 17.67 -20.54 4.08
CA ASN A 248 16.42 -21.29 4.19
C ASN A 248 15.63 -21.32 2.87
N ASP A 249 15.77 -20.28 2.05
CA ASP A 249 15.14 -20.16 0.74
C ASP A 249 16.03 -20.59 -0.43
N GLN A 250 17.23 -21.16 -0.17
CA GLN A 250 18.17 -21.59 -1.22
C GLN A 250 17.51 -22.48 -2.28
N ALA A 251 16.66 -23.43 -1.87
CA ALA A 251 15.99 -24.36 -2.78
C ALA A 251 15.06 -23.67 -3.80
N LYS A 252 14.64 -22.42 -3.54
CA LYS A 252 13.80 -21.64 -4.44
C LYS A 252 14.60 -20.85 -5.48
N MET A 253 15.91 -20.77 -5.33
CA MET A 253 16.77 -19.96 -6.21
C MET A 253 16.87 -20.57 -7.62
N ASN A 254 16.85 -19.70 -8.62
CA ASN A 254 16.83 -20.09 -10.04
C ASN A 254 18.16 -20.73 -10.50
N ASP A 255 19.29 -20.29 -9.94
CA ASP A 255 20.61 -20.86 -10.21
C ASP A 255 21.22 -21.45 -8.94
N GLN A 256 21.16 -22.77 -8.82
CA GLN A 256 21.68 -23.51 -7.66
C GLN A 256 23.21 -23.52 -7.59
N SER A 257 23.90 -23.44 -8.73
CA SER A 257 25.37 -23.46 -8.74
C SER A 257 25.92 -22.11 -8.29
N GLN A 258 25.34 -21.01 -8.78
CA GLN A 258 25.69 -19.66 -8.35
C GLN A 258 25.29 -19.44 -6.89
N ALA A 259 24.12 -19.92 -6.47
CA ALA A 259 23.68 -19.86 -5.08
C ALA A 259 24.69 -20.54 -4.14
N LYS A 260 25.13 -21.76 -4.47
CA LYS A 260 26.11 -22.47 -3.66
C LYS A 260 27.44 -21.70 -3.55
N SER A 261 27.94 -21.15 -4.66
CA SER A 261 29.17 -20.35 -4.64
C SER A 261 29.04 -19.08 -3.79
N LEU A 262 27.88 -18.41 -3.83
CA LEU A 262 27.61 -17.23 -3.02
C LEU A 262 27.46 -17.57 -1.54
N ILE A 263 26.86 -18.72 -1.21
CA ILE A 263 26.73 -19.23 0.16
C ILE A 263 28.11 -19.52 0.76
N ASP A 264 28.97 -20.21 0.02
CA ASP A 264 30.34 -20.50 0.48
C ASP A 264 31.13 -19.20 0.70
N ALA A 265 31.01 -18.23 -0.22
CA ALA A 265 31.59 -16.90 -0.06
C ALA A 265 30.99 -16.13 1.13
N GLY A 266 29.70 -16.30 1.42
CA GLY A 266 28.98 -15.63 2.49
C GLY A 266 29.41 -16.15 3.87
N ASN A 267 29.59 -17.46 3.99
CA ASN A 267 30.16 -18.07 5.20
C ASN A 267 31.57 -17.53 5.46
N PHE A 268 32.42 -17.45 4.43
CA PHE A 268 33.75 -16.85 4.57
C PHE A 268 33.69 -15.36 4.93
N ALA A 269 32.75 -14.59 4.37
CA ALA A 269 32.56 -13.19 4.70
C ALA A 269 32.15 -12.99 6.18
N ILE A 270 31.32 -13.90 6.73
CA ILE A 270 30.97 -13.90 8.16
C ILE A 270 32.18 -14.24 9.03
N GLU A 271 32.94 -15.29 8.68
CA GLU A 271 34.15 -15.70 9.42
C GLU A 271 35.23 -14.61 9.43
N SER A 272 35.43 -13.95 8.30
CA SER A 272 36.38 -12.84 8.15
C SER A 272 35.85 -11.47 8.60
N GLN A 273 34.60 -11.42 9.10
CA GLN A 273 33.91 -10.18 9.49
C GLN A 273 33.89 -9.10 8.39
N ASN A 274 33.87 -9.53 7.13
CA ASN A 274 33.79 -8.63 5.99
C ASN A 274 32.32 -8.33 5.64
N TRP A 275 31.75 -7.34 6.33
CA TRP A 275 30.34 -6.99 6.22
C TRP A 275 29.96 -6.37 4.87
N ASP A 276 30.84 -5.57 4.27
CA ASP A 276 30.63 -5.03 2.92
C ASP A 276 30.50 -6.16 1.90
N ARG A 277 31.36 -7.18 2.01
CA ARG A 277 31.28 -8.36 1.16
C ARG A 277 30.03 -9.19 1.42
N LEU A 278 29.63 -9.35 2.69
CA LEU A 278 28.40 -10.07 3.03
C LEU A 278 27.17 -9.35 2.46
N ARG A 279 27.15 -8.01 2.47
CA ARG A 279 26.08 -7.22 1.85
C ARG A 279 25.98 -7.47 0.34
N GLU A 280 27.10 -7.44 -0.38
CA GLU A 280 27.12 -7.76 -1.82
C GLU A 280 26.60 -9.16 -2.11
N ILE A 281 27.00 -10.13 -1.28
CA ILE A 281 26.55 -11.53 -1.40
C ILE A 281 25.05 -11.65 -1.14
N ASN A 282 24.52 -10.95 -0.13
CA ASN A 282 23.09 -10.92 0.15
C ASN A 282 22.30 -10.39 -1.04
N PHE A 283 22.74 -9.30 -1.69
CA PHE A 283 22.12 -8.81 -2.93
C PHE A 283 22.20 -9.84 -4.05
N GLY A 284 23.37 -10.47 -4.25
CA GLY A 284 23.54 -11.52 -5.25
C GLY A 284 22.61 -12.72 -5.04
N LEU A 285 22.43 -13.16 -3.79
CA LEU A 285 21.52 -14.25 -3.44
C LEU A 285 20.05 -13.83 -3.59
N LEU A 286 19.69 -12.60 -3.21
CA LEU A 286 18.35 -12.04 -3.45
C LEU A 286 18.05 -12.05 -4.95
N ASP A 287 19.01 -11.72 -5.80
CA ASP A 287 18.84 -11.71 -7.26
C ASP A 287 18.59 -13.08 -7.88
N LEU A 288 18.99 -14.15 -7.21
CA LEU A 288 18.70 -15.52 -7.64
C LEU A 288 17.30 -15.99 -7.26
N LEU A 289 16.59 -15.29 -6.37
CA LEU A 289 15.22 -15.64 -6.03
C LEU A 289 14.24 -15.29 -7.16
N PRO A 290 13.13 -16.04 -7.28
CA PRO A 290 12.02 -15.66 -8.14
C PRO A 290 11.53 -14.25 -7.79
N ARG A 291 11.12 -13.46 -8.79
CA ARG A 291 10.79 -12.02 -8.64
C ARG A 291 9.76 -11.70 -7.55
N GLY A 292 8.88 -12.64 -7.17
CA GLY A 292 7.91 -12.46 -6.08
C GLY A 292 8.41 -12.86 -4.67
N SER A 293 9.58 -13.50 -4.54
CA SER A 293 10.11 -13.96 -3.24
C SER A 293 11.09 -12.98 -2.60
N LYS A 294 11.56 -11.95 -3.33
CA LYS A 294 12.47 -10.94 -2.79
C LYS A 294 11.77 -10.04 -1.76
N GLU A 295 10.56 -9.58 -2.07
CA GLU A 295 9.75 -8.71 -1.21
C GLU A 295 9.29 -9.40 0.08
N ASP A 296 9.02 -10.71 0.02
CA ASP A 296 8.66 -11.51 1.19
C ASP A 296 9.79 -11.56 2.23
N ILE A 297 11.04 -11.60 1.79
CA ILE A 297 12.21 -11.69 2.68
C ILE A 297 12.52 -10.35 3.31
N THR A 298 12.44 -9.25 2.55
CA THR A 298 12.60 -7.91 3.12
C THR A 298 11.49 -7.62 4.13
N THR A 299 10.24 -7.93 3.79
CA THR A 299 9.09 -7.74 4.70
C THR A 299 9.22 -8.59 5.98
N LYS A 300 9.61 -9.87 5.88
CA LYS A 300 9.78 -10.77 7.04
C LYS A 300 10.88 -10.35 8.02
N ILE A 301 11.87 -9.61 7.56
CA ILE A 301 13.05 -9.22 8.36
C ILE A 301 12.92 -7.77 8.85
N GLY A 302 11.69 -7.24 8.85
CA GLY A 302 11.35 -5.96 9.48
C GLY A 302 11.50 -4.74 8.58
N PHE A 303 11.37 -4.93 7.27
CA PHE A 303 11.34 -3.88 6.25
C PHE A 303 9.96 -3.68 5.61
N GLY A 304 8.90 -4.22 6.23
CA GLY A 304 7.55 -4.10 5.67
C GLY A 304 7.16 -2.63 5.47
N LEU A 305 7.10 -2.24 4.19
CA LEU A 305 6.38 -1.05 3.70
C LEU A 305 4.88 -1.22 3.97
#